data_AF-A0A2A3FN15-F1
#
_entry.id   AF-A0A2A3FN15-F1
#
_cell.length_a   1.000
_cell.length_b   1.000
_cell.length_c   1.000
_cell.angle_alpha   90.00
_cell.angle_beta   90.00
_cell.angle_gamma   90.00
#
_symmetry.space_group_name_H-M   'P 1'
#
loop_
_entity.id
_entity.type
_entity.pdbx_description
1 polymer ?
#
loop_
_entity_poly.entity_id
_entity_poly.type
_entity_poly.pdbx_seq_one_letter_code
_entity_poly.pdbx_strand_id
1 'polypeptide(L)'
;MTLADITRESVLAAITECDELGQDQFLAKYGFAPARFYRVLYDGREYDSKAIAGVAHAYAAGRALTAAEFSGGQNTVVRALESLGFTLTKAPQGAPAQRRAWLVMTKTEYRRLGGGEKYDDDAASHYSWDSNVANSRQVSPGDAIVVWDQNDLIGASVIETIAEGKKAKAIGRCRECGTTNYLERKTLQPRYRCYDCGTEFDEPTFTESNVKTFRTTHDQGWVDLAGVLDAPQLRALCVKNYSQNSIRELRWDDFRAAVEAASPGQPLTIVEATSRQLSGGGHSTRPVRVRLGQPAFRAELIRRYGLNCAFTGPSPAETLEACHLYSYADVGVHDSEGGLLLRRDLHRLFDHGLIAIDSTDIINVTDEIRKYPLYGALHGRKLTISMSKKQRDWVKMHWDEWRSESAGSPAR
;
A
#
# COMPACT_ATOMS: atom_id res chain seq x y z
N MET A 1 -2.73 36.97 -12.28
CA MET A 1 -3.31 37.74 -13.41
C MET A 1 -4.82 37.58 -13.39
N THR A 2 -5.58 38.56 -13.90
CA THR A 2 -7.05 38.56 -13.83
C THR A 2 -7.64 37.93 -15.09
N LEU A 3 -8.76 37.22 -14.96
CA LEU A 3 -9.56 36.75 -16.10
C LEU A 3 -10.43 37.88 -16.69
N ALA A 4 -10.04 39.14 -16.50
CA ALA A 4 -10.80 40.28 -17.03
C ALA A 4 -10.65 40.40 -18.56
N ASP A 5 -9.54 39.89 -19.09
CA ASP A 5 -9.17 40.06 -20.49
C ASP A 5 -9.80 39.02 -21.42
N ILE A 6 -10.42 37.95 -20.90
CA ILE A 6 -11.05 36.92 -21.75
C ILE A 6 -12.38 37.39 -22.31
N THR A 7 -12.65 37.08 -23.58
CA THR A 7 -13.91 37.40 -24.27
C THR A 7 -14.66 36.12 -24.62
N ARG A 8 -15.91 36.26 -25.05
CA ARG A 8 -16.70 35.10 -25.49
C ARG A 8 -16.04 34.40 -26.68
N GLU A 9 -15.52 35.16 -27.63
CA GLU A 9 -14.81 34.67 -28.82
C GLU A 9 -13.55 33.91 -28.43
N SER A 10 -12.80 34.41 -27.45
CA SER A 10 -11.56 33.77 -27.01
C SER A 10 -11.82 32.44 -26.28
N VAL A 11 -12.94 32.34 -25.56
CA VAL A 11 -13.41 31.09 -24.96
C VAL A 11 -13.85 30.09 -26.03
N LEU A 12 -14.57 30.52 -27.07
CA LEU A 12 -14.96 29.65 -28.19
C LEU A 12 -13.75 29.12 -28.97
N ALA A 13 -12.72 29.95 -29.16
CA ALA A 13 -11.48 29.52 -29.79
C ALA A 13 -10.77 28.44 -28.96
N ALA A 14 -10.71 28.60 -27.64
CA ALA A 14 -10.16 27.58 -26.74
C ALA A 14 -10.96 26.27 -26.75
N ILE A 15 -12.29 26.34 -26.85
CA ILE A 15 -13.16 25.16 -26.99
C ILE A 15 -12.89 24.45 -28.33
N THR A 16 -12.80 25.20 -29.43
CA THR A 16 -12.51 24.65 -30.76
C THR A 16 -11.18 23.91 -30.77
N GLU A 17 -10.13 24.51 -30.20
CA GLU A 17 -8.83 23.85 -30.07
C GLU A 17 -8.90 22.58 -29.19
N CYS A 18 -9.71 22.60 -28.12
CA CYS A 18 -9.92 21.43 -27.29
C CYS A 18 -10.64 20.30 -28.04
N ASP A 19 -11.59 20.62 -28.93
CA ASP A 19 -12.26 19.65 -29.78
C ASP A 19 -11.32 19.05 -30.84
N GLU A 20 -10.41 19.85 -31.39
CA GLU A 20 -9.42 19.39 -32.38
C GLU A 20 -8.33 18.49 -31.77
N LEU A 21 -7.84 18.83 -30.57
CA LEU A 21 -6.78 18.07 -29.88
C LEU A 21 -7.31 16.88 -29.09
N GLY A 22 -8.55 16.95 -28.62
CA GLY A 22 -9.08 16.08 -27.58
C GLY A 22 -8.64 16.54 -26.17
N GLN A 23 -9.51 16.28 -25.19
CA GLN A 23 -9.42 16.82 -23.84
C GLN A 23 -8.11 16.49 -23.11
N ASP A 24 -7.66 15.24 -23.15
CA ASP A 24 -6.43 14.82 -22.45
C ASP A 24 -5.17 15.47 -23.04
N GLN A 25 -5.09 15.58 -24.37
CA GLN A 25 -3.97 16.21 -25.05
C GLN A 25 -3.98 17.73 -24.85
N PHE A 26 -5.17 18.34 -24.85
CA PHE A 26 -5.35 19.76 -24.53
C PHE A 26 -4.85 20.09 -23.12
N LEU A 27 -5.23 19.28 -22.12
CA LEU A 27 -4.77 19.43 -20.74
C LEU A 27 -3.25 19.26 -20.62
N ALA A 28 -2.69 18.22 -21.25
CA ALA A 28 -1.26 17.96 -21.24
C ALA A 28 -0.44 19.07 -21.90
N LYS A 29 -0.90 19.59 -23.06
CA LYS A 29 -0.26 20.68 -23.80
C LYS A 29 -0.12 21.95 -22.96
N TYR A 30 -1.14 22.30 -22.19
CA TYR A 30 -1.19 23.54 -21.41
C TYR A 30 -0.89 23.37 -19.92
N GLY A 31 -0.57 22.14 -19.47
CA GLY A 31 -0.21 21.86 -18.08
C GLY A 31 -1.38 22.01 -17.10
N PHE A 32 -2.59 21.71 -17.54
CA PHE A 32 -3.79 21.71 -16.70
C PHE A 32 -4.16 20.30 -16.24
N ALA A 33 -4.78 20.21 -15.07
CA ALA A 33 -5.42 18.99 -14.60
C ALA A 33 -6.94 19.05 -14.85
N PRO A 34 -7.64 17.90 -14.92
CA PRO A 34 -9.10 17.87 -15.03
C PRO A 34 -9.80 18.71 -13.95
N ALA A 35 -10.91 19.33 -14.33
CA ALA A 35 -11.65 20.24 -13.47
C ALA A 35 -12.35 19.48 -12.33
N ARG A 36 -12.07 19.90 -11.10
CA ARG A 36 -12.58 19.25 -9.88
C ARG A 36 -14.00 19.65 -9.48
N PHE A 37 -14.48 20.80 -9.94
CA PHE A 37 -15.70 21.42 -9.40
C PHE A 37 -16.69 21.87 -10.48
N TYR A 38 -16.20 22.48 -11.56
CA TYR A 38 -17.04 23.09 -12.59
C TYR A 38 -16.56 22.74 -13.97
N ARG A 39 -17.49 22.43 -14.87
CA ARG A 39 -17.26 22.23 -16.30
C ARG A 39 -18.05 23.24 -17.10
N VAL A 40 -17.55 23.62 -18.27
CA VAL A 40 -18.28 24.45 -19.22
C VAL A 40 -19.11 23.51 -20.09
N LEU A 41 -20.42 23.73 -20.16
CA LEU A 41 -21.31 23.04 -21.07
C LEU A 41 -21.48 23.90 -22.32
N TYR A 42 -21.06 23.38 -23.47
CA TYR A 42 -21.18 24.05 -24.75
C TYR A 42 -21.52 23.02 -25.83
N ASP A 43 -22.57 23.27 -26.61
CA ASP A 43 -23.07 22.39 -27.67
C ASP A 43 -23.24 20.90 -27.25
N GLY A 44 -23.76 20.69 -26.03
CA GLY A 44 -23.99 19.35 -25.47
C GLY A 44 -22.72 18.63 -24.98
N ARG A 45 -21.55 19.27 -25.02
CA ARG A 45 -20.27 18.74 -24.56
C ARG A 45 -19.76 19.48 -23.32
N GLU A 46 -18.97 18.79 -22.51
CA GLU A 46 -18.40 19.34 -21.28
C GLU A 46 -16.88 19.54 -21.37
N TYR A 47 -16.41 20.68 -20.88
CA TYR A 47 -15.00 21.08 -20.94
C TYR A 47 -14.47 21.52 -19.56
N ASP A 48 -13.18 21.34 -19.30
CA ASP A 48 -12.57 21.72 -18.02
C ASP A 48 -12.48 23.25 -17.86
N SER A 49 -13.33 23.80 -16.98
CA SER A 49 -13.54 25.25 -16.86
C SER A 49 -12.26 26.06 -16.65
N LYS A 50 -11.32 25.55 -15.85
CA LYS A 50 -10.05 26.23 -15.58
C LYS A 50 -9.11 26.19 -16.79
N ALA A 51 -9.05 25.06 -17.49
CA ALA A 51 -8.20 24.93 -18.67
C ALA A 51 -8.70 25.84 -19.80
N ILE A 52 -10.01 25.80 -20.06
CA ILE A 52 -10.66 26.67 -21.05
C ILE A 52 -10.43 28.14 -20.73
N ALA A 53 -10.64 28.59 -19.49
CA ALA A 53 -10.41 30.00 -19.12
C ALA A 53 -8.93 30.42 -19.25
N GLY A 54 -8.00 29.53 -18.90
CA GLY A 54 -6.56 29.81 -19.00
C GLY A 54 -6.07 29.91 -20.45
N VAL A 55 -6.57 29.03 -21.32
CA VAL A 55 -6.23 29.03 -22.75
C VAL A 55 -6.97 30.13 -23.51
N ALA A 56 -8.19 30.49 -23.11
CA ALA A 56 -8.92 31.63 -23.66
C ALA A 56 -8.16 32.96 -23.49
N HIS A 57 -7.32 33.07 -22.46
CA HIS A 57 -6.43 34.21 -22.29
C HIS A 57 -5.31 34.26 -23.35
N ALA A 58 -4.91 33.12 -23.92
CA ALA A 58 -3.99 33.09 -25.06
C ALA A 58 -4.58 33.77 -26.28
N TYR A 59 -5.85 33.46 -26.57
CA TYR A 59 -6.58 34.03 -27.70
C TYR A 59 -6.95 35.50 -27.49
N ALA A 60 -7.11 35.94 -26.25
CA ALA A 60 -7.46 37.33 -25.96
C ALA A 60 -6.23 38.25 -25.77
N ALA A 61 -5.16 37.76 -25.12
CA ALA A 61 -4.04 38.57 -24.68
C ALA A 61 -2.66 38.03 -25.11
N GLY A 62 -2.64 37.04 -26.02
CA GLY A 62 -1.42 36.53 -26.66
C GLY A 62 -0.62 35.51 -25.84
N ARG A 63 -1.08 35.12 -24.64
CA ARG A 63 -0.41 34.09 -23.81
C ARG A 63 -1.41 33.31 -22.95
N ALA A 64 -1.30 31.98 -22.91
CA ALA A 64 -2.09 31.17 -21.99
C ALA A 64 -1.67 31.43 -20.53
N LEU A 65 -2.65 31.52 -19.63
CA LEU A 65 -2.39 31.47 -18.19
C LEU A 65 -2.20 30.01 -17.77
N THR A 66 -1.29 29.77 -16.83
CA THR A 66 -1.08 28.46 -16.20
C THR A 66 -2.00 28.29 -14.99
N ALA A 67 -2.14 27.04 -14.54
CA ALA A 67 -2.96 26.71 -13.36
C ALA A 67 -2.53 27.42 -12.06
N ALA A 68 -1.29 27.90 -11.96
CA ALA A 68 -0.79 28.63 -10.79
C ALA A 68 -1.09 30.13 -10.84
N GLU A 69 -1.36 30.70 -12.02
CA GLU A 69 -1.49 32.15 -12.22
C GLU A 69 -2.87 32.72 -11.86
N PHE A 70 -3.87 31.83 -11.65
CA PHE A 70 -5.21 32.18 -11.22
C PHE A 70 -5.91 31.01 -10.48
N SER A 71 -6.87 31.35 -9.62
CA SER A 71 -7.66 30.36 -8.88
C SER A 71 -8.88 29.90 -9.71
N GLY A 72 -9.16 28.59 -9.66
CA GLY A 72 -10.34 27.98 -10.31
C GLY A 72 -11.58 27.97 -9.43
N GLY A 73 -11.63 28.83 -8.40
CA GLY A 73 -12.73 28.87 -7.44
C GLY A 73 -14.01 29.46 -8.02
N GLN A 74 -15.13 29.21 -7.35
CA GLN A 74 -16.47 29.67 -7.72
C GLN A 74 -16.55 31.19 -7.97
N ASN A 75 -15.75 31.99 -7.28
CA ASN A 75 -15.81 33.45 -7.42
C ASN A 75 -15.00 34.04 -8.58
N THR A 76 -14.15 33.25 -9.25
CA THR A 76 -13.20 33.77 -10.25
C THR A 76 -13.51 33.26 -11.65
N VAL A 77 -13.40 31.94 -11.88
CA VAL A 77 -13.57 31.34 -13.22
C VAL A 77 -15.04 31.22 -13.59
N VAL A 78 -15.86 30.71 -12.67
CA VAL A 78 -17.30 30.51 -12.89
C VAL A 78 -17.96 31.84 -13.21
N ARG A 79 -17.72 32.87 -12.39
CA ARG A 79 -18.28 34.20 -12.58
C ARG A 79 -17.88 34.85 -13.90
N ALA A 80 -16.61 34.71 -14.31
CA ALA A 80 -16.14 35.22 -15.59
C ALA A 80 -16.82 34.51 -16.77
N LEU A 81 -16.86 33.18 -16.78
CA LEU A 81 -17.47 32.41 -17.85
C LEU A 81 -19.00 32.57 -17.94
N GLU A 82 -19.71 32.65 -16.80
CA GLU A 82 -21.14 32.96 -16.75
C GLU A 82 -21.43 34.36 -17.31
N SER A 83 -20.60 35.36 -16.98
CA SER A 83 -20.77 36.72 -17.50
C SER A 83 -20.60 36.81 -19.02
N LEU A 84 -19.90 35.84 -19.63
CA LEU A 84 -19.73 35.69 -21.07
C LEU A 84 -20.80 34.80 -21.72
N GLY A 85 -21.81 34.37 -20.96
CA GLY A 85 -22.96 33.61 -21.45
C GLY A 85 -22.73 32.09 -21.56
N PHE A 86 -21.70 31.55 -20.91
CA PHE A 86 -21.49 30.10 -20.85
C PHE A 86 -22.23 29.48 -19.67
N THR A 87 -22.83 28.31 -19.90
CA THR A 87 -23.43 27.52 -18.82
C THR A 87 -22.35 26.69 -18.16
N LEU A 88 -22.25 26.75 -16.83
CA LEU A 88 -21.41 25.82 -16.08
C LEU A 88 -22.25 24.73 -15.44
N THR A 89 -21.84 23.49 -15.67
CA THR A 89 -22.32 22.35 -14.91
C THR A 89 -21.38 22.15 -13.72
N LYS A 90 -21.94 21.70 -12.59
CA LYS A 90 -21.09 21.08 -11.57
C LYS A 90 -20.49 19.86 -12.23
N ALA A 91 -19.17 19.74 -12.19
CA ALA A 91 -18.54 18.47 -12.53
C ALA A 91 -19.25 17.39 -11.71
N PRO A 92 -19.60 16.22 -12.28
CA PRO A 92 -20.36 15.20 -11.57
C PRO A 92 -19.75 14.99 -10.18
N GLN A 93 -20.55 15.21 -9.14
CA GLN A 93 -20.18 14.83 -7.79
C GLN A 93 -20.01 13.31 -7.81
N GLY A 94 -18.76 12.84 -7.94
CA GLY A 94 -18.47 11.42 -8.13
C GLY A 94 -17.59 11.05 -9.31
N ALA A 95 -16.94 11.98 -10.02
CA ALA A 95 -15.59 11.65 -10.46
C ALA A 95 -14.72 11.73 -9.20
N PRO A 96 -14.23 10.60 -8.64
CA PRO A 96 -13.35 10.69 -7.49
C PRO A 96 -12.20 11.61 -7.87
N ALA A 97 -11.85 12.58 -7.00
CA ALA A 97 -10.52 13.17 -7.08
C ALA A 97 -9.57 11.99 -7.24
N GLN A 98 -8.82 11.94 -8.37
CA GLN A 98 -8.04 10.77 -8.75
C GLN A 98 -7.37 10.21 -7.51
N ARG A 99 -7.88 9.05 -7.07
CA ARG A 99 -7.55 8.51 -5.76
C ARG A 99 -6.06 8.30 -5.75
N ARG A 100 -5.34 8.98 -4.84
CA ARG A 100 -3.90 8.76 -4.75
C ARG A 100 -3.69 7.34 -4.27
N ALA A 101 -2.77 6.65 -4.91
CA ALA A 101 -2.39 5.32 -4.54
C ALA A 101 -0.94 5.30 -4.11
N TRP A 102 -0.65 4.51 -3.10
CA TRP A 102 0.67 4.42 -2.50
C TRP A 102 1.13 2.97 -2.50
N LEU A 103 2.21 2.69 -3.22
CA LEU A 103 2.96 1.45 -3.07
C LEU A 103 3.84 1.58 -1.83
N VAL A 104 3.55 0.79 -0.80
CA VAL A 104 4.25 0.77 0.49
C VAL A 104 4.97 -0.56 0.70
N MET A 105 6.16 -0.48 1.26
CA MET A 105 7.04 -1.63 1.42
C MET A 105 7.09 -2.09 2.86
N THR A 106 6.64 -3.31 3.14
CA THR A 106 6.92 -3.99 4.41
C THR A 106 8.31 -4.59 4.32
N LYS A 107 9.26 -4.07 5.10
CA LYS A 107 10.64 -4.60 5.11
C LYS A 107 10.81 -5.56 6.27
N THR A 108 11.32 -6.76 6.00
CA THR A 108 11.92 -7.62 7.04
C THR A 108 13.33 -7.15 7.42
N GLU A 109 14.07 -6.47 6.53
CA GLU A 109 15.41 -5.93 6.84
C GLU A 109 15.61 -4.44 6.48
N TYR A 110 15.69 -3.57 7.51
CA TYR A 110 16.06 -2.15 7.36
C TYR A 110 17.56 -1.96 7.17
N ARG A 111 18.12 -2.36 6.01
CA ARG A 111 19.59 -2.27 5.77
C ARG A 111 20.20 -0.87 5.57
N ARG A 112 19.47 0.24 5.76
CA ARG A 112 19.97 1.56 5.28
C ARG A 112 20.03 2.72 6.26
N LEU A 113 19.68 2.58 7.54
CA LEU A 113 19.69 3.73 8.46
C LEU A 113 20.14 3.27 9.84
N GLY A 114 21.21 3.90 10.36
CA GLY A 114 21.87 3.60 11.61
C GLY A 114 20.94 3.43 12.82
N GLY A 115 20.46 2.21 13.03
CA GLY A 115 19.72 1.78 14.21
C GLY A 115 18.24 2.14 14.25
N GLY A 116 17.53 2.18 13.11
CA GLY A 116 16.07 2.34 13.15
C GLY A 116 15.39 1.09 13.74
N GLU A 117 14.60 1.27 14.80
CA GLU A 117 13.67 0.23 15.30
C GLU A 117 12.74 -0.23 14.17
N LYS A 118 12.44 -1.53 14.14
CA LYS A 118 11.50 -2.15 13.20
C LYS A 118 10.11 -1.53 13.40
N TYR A 119 9.46 -1.11 12.31
CA TYR A 119 8.05 -0.71 12.38
C TYR A 119 7.17 -1.94 12.58
N ASP A 120 6.06 -1.78 13.28
CA ASP A 120 5.08 -2.82 13.61
C ASP A 120 4.18 -3.16 12.42
N ASP A 121 4.68 -3.19 11.18
CA ASP A 121 3.82 -3.32 10.00
C ASP A 121 3.11 -4.69 9.93
N ASP A 122 1.81 -4.68 9.68
CA ASP A 122 1.01 -5.85 9.28
C ASP A 122 0.36 -5.52 7.94
N ALA A 123 0.83 -6.16 6.88
CA ALA A 123 0.42 -5.85 5.51
C ALA A 123 -1.09 -5.77 5.35
N ALA A 124 -1.83 -6.60 6.09
CA ALA A 124 -3.26 -6.78 5.95
C ALA A 124 -4.12 -5.76 6.69
N SER A 125 -3.54 -4.98 7.61
CA SER A 125 -4.32 -4.17 8.54
C SER A 125 -3.73 -2.81 8.87
N HIS A 126 -2.40 -2.69 8.93
CA HIS A 126 -1.74 -1.44 9.28
C HIS A 126 -0.31 -1.32 8.77
N TYR A 127 0.05 -0.09 8.44
CA TYR A 127 1.39 0.28 8.01
C TYR A 127 1.82 1.53 8.78
N SER A 128 3.04 1.50 9.28
CA SER A 128 3.61 2.48 10.20
C SER A 128 4.82 3.19 9.58
N TRP A 129 4.91 4.50 9.78
CA TRP A 129 6.06 5.29 9.34
C TRP A 129 6.27 6.52 10.22
N ASP A 130 7.40 7.20 10.02
CA ASP A 130 7.69 8.46 10.68
C ASP A 130 7.89 9.63 9.71
N SER A 131 7.98 10.84 10.25
CA SER A 131 8.11 12.08 9.48
C SER A 131 9.39 12.20 8.64
N ASN A 132 10.40 11.35 8.86
CA ASN A 132 11.60 11.32 8.01
C ASN A 132 11.42 10.46 6.76
N VAL A 133 10.37 9.63 6.70
CA VAL A 133 10.06 8.86 5.50
C VAL A 133 9.58 9.81 4.40
N ALA A 134 10.16 9.68 3.20
CA ALA A 134 9.73 10.46 2.05
C ALA A 134 8.24 10.21 1.75
N ASN A 135 7.51 11.26 1.38
CA ASN A 135 6.06 11.26 1.20
C ASN A 135 5.23 11.06 2.49
N SER A 136 5.84 11.07 3.68
CA SER A 136 5.16 10.83 4.96
C SER A 136 3.92 11.69 5.23
N ARG A 137 3.87 12.91 4.70
CA ARG A 137 2.75 13.86 4.87
C ARG A 137 1.75 13.86 3.72
N GLN A 138 2.00 13.06 2.69
CA GLN A 138 1.17 13.05 1.48
C GLN A 138 0.09 11.98 1.50
N VAL A 139 0.30 10.93 2.31
CA VAL A 139 -0.65 9.84 2.52
C VAL A 139 -1.80 10.34 3.39
N SER A 140 -3.04 10.11 2.94
CA SER A 140 -4.25 10.56 3.64
C SER A 140 -5.30 9.44 3.73
N PRO A 141 -6.24 9.50 4.71
CA PRO A 141 -7.45 8.69 4.67
C PRO A 141 -8.19 8.83 3.33
N GLY A 142 -8.70 7.72 2.82
CA GLY A 142 -9.32 7.61 1.50
C GLY A 142 -8.36 7.19 0.38
N ASP A 143 -7.05 7.33 0.55
CA ASP A 143 -6.07 6.89 -0.44
C ASP A 143 -6.05 5.36 -0.60
N ALA A 144 -5.59 4.87 -1.74
CA ALA A 144 -5.28 3.46 -1.93
C ALA A 144 -3.90 3.13 -1.35
N ILE A 145 -3.82 1.98 -0.70
CA ILE A 145 -2.58 1.43 -0.19
C ILE A 145 -2.35 0.08 -0.87
N VAL A 146 -1.19 -0.09 -1.47
CA VAL A 146 -0.74 -1.30 -2.15
C VAL A 146 0.51 -1.78 -1.44
N VAL A 147 0.46 -2.98 -0.89
CA VAL A 147 1.51 -3.49 0.00
C VAL A 147 2.37 -4.51 -0.72
N TRP A 148 3.66 -4.27 -0.57
CA TRP A 148 4.84 -4.89 -1.14
C TRP A 148 5.89 -5.52 -0.23
N ASP A 149 6.68 -6.49 -0.68
CA ASP A 149 7.89 -6.89 0.07
C ASP A 149 9.22 -6.76 -0.65
N GLN A 150 9.26 -5.96 -1.71
CA GLN A 150 10.38 -5.76 -2.65
C GLN A 150 10.48 -6.76 -3.77
N ASN A 151 9.86 -7.93 -3.64
CA ASN A 151 9.87 -8.95 -4.66
C ASN A 151 8.52 -9.00 -5.36
N ASP A 152 7.42 -9.09 -4.60
CA ASP A 152 6.09 -9.23 -5.20
C ASP A 152 5.03 -8.49 -4.41
N LEU A 153 3.89 -8.31 -5.08
CA LEU A 153 2.68 -7.76 -4.49
C LEU A 153 2.20 -8.68 -3.37
N ILE A 154 1.80 -8.10 -2.24
CA ILE A 154 1.13 -8.79 -1.12
C ILE A 154 -0.38 -8.56 -1.19
N GLY A 155 -0.81 -7.32 -1.39
CA GLY A 155 -2.23 -6.98 -1.38
C GLY A 155 -2.51 -5.50 -1.55
N ALA A 156 -3.79 -5.15 -1.54
CA ALA A 156 -4.25 -3.78 -1.67
C ALA A 156 -5.46 -3.50 -0.78
N SER A 157 -5.61 -2.24 -0.38
CA SER A 157 -6.73 -1.77 0.43
C SER A 157 -6.99 -0.27 0.28
N VAL A 158 -7.85 0.26 1.15
CA VAL A 158 -8.13 1.67 1.36
C VAL A 158 -7.68 2.09 2.75
N ILE A 159 -7.02 3.24 2.84
CA ILE A 159 -6.69 3.82 4.14
C ILE A 159 -7.96 4.38 4.75
N GLU A 160 -8.38 3.81 5.88
CA GLU A 160 -9.57 4.25 6.62
C GLU A 160 -9.24 5.41 7.54
N THR A 161 -8.18 5.26 8.31
CA THR A 161 -7.70 6.26 9.27
C THR A 161 -6.18 6.25 9.34
N ILE A 162 -5.61 7.36 9.79
CA ILE A 162 -4.19 7.46 10.14
C ILE A 162 -4.11 8.00 11.57
N ALA A 163 -3.58 7.19 12.49
CA ALA A 163 -3.26 7.63 13.84
C ALA A 163 -1.92 8.38 13.83
N GLU A 164 -1.90 9.59 14.40
CA GLU A 164 -0.68 10.37 14.60
C GLU A 164 -0.17 10.24 16.03
N GLY A 165 1.15 10.14 16.17
CA GLY A 165 1.83 10.13 17.46
C GLY A 165 3.15 10.89 17.42
N LYS A 166 3.88 10.83 18.53
CA LYS A 166 5.24 11.39 18.64
C LYS A 166 6.13 10.33 19.28
N LYS A 167 7.34 10.20 18.77
CA LYS A 167 8.35 9.30 19.31
C LYS A 167 9.72 9.96 19.25
N ALA A 168 10.47 9.87 20.34
CA ALA A 168 11.90 10.17 20.32
C ALA A 168 12.63 8.93 19.79
N LYS A 169 13.48 9.11 18.79
CA LYS A 169 14.34 8.04 18.28
C LYS A 169 15.79 8.46 18.29
N ALA A 170 16.68 7.53 18.63
CA ALA A 170 18.11 7.73 18.49
C ALA A 170 18.49 7.55 17.02
N ILE A 171 19.04 8.59 16.40
CA ILE A 171 19.60 8.52 15.05
C ILE A 171 21.11 8.41 15.17
N GLY A 172 21.65 7.27 14.74
CA GLY A 172 23.09 7.08 14.63
C GLY A 172 23.67 7.91 13.49
N ARG A 173 24.82 8.54 13.74
CA ARG A 173 25.57 9.40 12.83
C ARG A 173 27.03 9.00 12.80
N CYS A 174 27.68 9.24 11.66
CA CYS A 174 29.12 9.16 11.54
C CYS A 174 29.76 10.16 12.50
N ARG A 175 30.77 9.72 13.26
CA ARG A 175 31.46 10.56 14.23
C ARG A 175 32.20 11.75 13.61
N GLU A 176 32.62 11.62 12.36
CA GLU A 176 33.42 12.62 11.67
C GLU A 176 32.55 13.66 10.94
N CYS A 177 31.75 13.22 9.97
CA CYS A 177 30.97 14.13 9.13
C CYS A 177 29.49 14.27 9.54
N GLY A 178 29.05 13.53 10.57
CA GLY A 178 27.67 13.62 11.07
C GLY A 178 26.58 13.04 10.15
N THR A 179 26.94 12.43 9.01
CA THR A 179 26.00 11.78 8.09
C THR A 179 25.39 10.51 8.69
N THR A 180 24.24 10.08 8.19
CA THR A 180 23.65 8.76 8.49
C THR A 180 24.05 7.69 7.47
N ASN A 181 24.79 8.05 6.42
CA ASN A 181 25.22 7.15 5.34
C ASN A 181 26.49 6.38 5.72
N TYR A 182 26.37 5.44 6.66
CA TYR A 182 27.44 4.52 7.05
C TYR A 182 26.87 3.10 7.20
N LEU A 183 27.70 2.08 6.98
CA LEU A 183 27.30 0.67 7.15
C LEU A 183 28.18 -0.05 8.15
N GLU A 184 27.56 -1.00 8.85
CA GLU A 184 28.25 -1.98 9.66
C GLU A 184 28.98 -3.00 8.78
N ARG A 185 30.22 -3.29 9.14
CA ARG A 185 31.08 -4.30 8.53
C ARG A 185 31.17 -5.47 9.50
N LYS A 186 30.39 -6.53 9.22
CA LYS A 186 30.23 -7.69 10.13
C LYS A 186 31.53 -8.45 10.42
N THR A 187 32.54 -8.34 9.54
CA THR A 187 33.76 -9.16 9.59
C THR A 187 35.04 -8.34 9.74
N LEU A 188 34.97 -7.00 9.75
CA LEU A 188 36.14 -6.13 9.75
C LEU A 188 36.07 -5.14 10.91
N GLN A 189 37.24 -4.76 11.42
CA GLN A 189 37.40 -3.66 12.36
C GLN A 189 38.15 -2.51 11.67
N PRO A 190 37.76 -1.24 11.91
CA PRO A 190 36.65 -0.78 12.75
C PRO A 190 35.24 -1.19 12.29
N ARG A 191 34.31 -1.44 13.22
CA ARG A 191 33.00 -2.06 12.93
C ARG A 191 32.15 -1.32 11.88
N TYR A 192 32.28 -0.01 11.72
CA TYR A 192 31.50 0.77 10.77
C TYR A 192 32.40 1.51 9.77
N ARG A 193 31.86 1.76 8.58
CA ARG A 193 32.47 2.62 7.56
C ARG A 193 31.47 3.63 7.02
N CYS A 194 31.87 4.90 7.02
CA CYS A 194 31.14 5.98 6.38
C CYS A 194 31.29 5.92 4.86
N TYR A 195 30.20 6.09 4.12
CA TYR A 195 30.19 6.11 2.66
C TYR A 195 30.28 7.52 2.07
N ASP A 196 30.16 8.57 2.89
CA ASP A 196 30.35 9.95 2.45
C ASP A 196 31.80 10.42 2.69
N CYS A 197 32.33 10.24 3.91
CA CYS A 197 33.68 10.71 4.27
C CYS A 197 34.74 9.61 4.33
N GLY A 198 34.36 8.34 4.14
CA GLY A 198 35.27 7.20 4.16
C GLY A 198 35.77 6.77 5.54
N THR A 199 35.53 7.56 6.60
CA THR A 199 36.00 7.27 7.96
C THR A 199 35.47 5.94 8.46
N GLU A 200 36.38 5.17 9.07
CA GLU A 200 36.11 3.91 9.73
C GLU A 200 36.08 4.13 11.24
N PHE A 201 35.10 3.58 11.94
CA PHE A 201 34.90 3.80 13.38
C PHE A 201 34.17 2.63 14.04
N ASP A 202 34.39 2.42 15.34
CA ASP A 202 33.82 1.27 16.07
C ASP A 202 32.37 1.47 16.50
N GLU A 203 31.98 2.71 16.76
CA GLU A 203 30.64 3.05 17.22
C GLU A 203 30.18 4.38 16.61
N PRO A 204 28.92 4.54 16.18
CA PRO A 204 28.39 5.84 15.76
C PRO A 204 28.17 6.78 16.95
N THR A 205 27.87 8.05 16.68
CA THR A 205 27.29 8.99 17.64
C THR A 205 25.77 9.00 17.50
N PHE A 206 25.04 9.01 18.61
CA PHE A 206 23.58 9.04 18.57
C PHE A 206 23.07 10.44 18.88
N THR A 207 22.11 10.90 18.07
CA THR A 207 21.37 12.14 18.30
C THR A 207 19.90 11.81 18.48
N GLU A 208 19.28 12.34 19.52
CA GLU A 208 17.83 12.21 19.68
C GLU A 208 17.10 13.05 18.64
N SER A 209 16.14 12.44 17.97
CA SER A 209 15.27 13.10 17.01
C SER A 209 13.81 12.84 17.38
N ASN A 210 13.08 13.93 17.63
CA ASN A 210 11.65 13.88 17.84
C ASN A 210 10.95 13.78 16.48
N VAL A 211 10.36 12.63 16.20
CA VAL A 211 9.61 12.39 14.97
C VAL A 211 8.12 12.32 15.25
N LYS A 212 7.32 12.74 14.26
CA LYS A 212 5.91 12.36 14.24
C LYS A 212 5.80 10.95 13.70
N THR A 213 4.99 10.12 14.35
CA THR A 213 4.69 8.76 13.88
C THR A 213 3.30 8.74 13.27
N PHE A 214 3.12 7.88 12.28
CA PHE A 214 1.87 7.68 11.56
C PHE A 214 1.61 6.19 11.48
N ARG A 215 0.37 5.77 11.70
CA ARG A 215 -0.05 4.37 11.56
C ARG A 215 -1.42 4.30 10.90
N THR A 216 -1.51 3.58 9.80
CA THR A 216 -2.79 3.40 9.09
C THR A 216 -3.66 2.35 9.77
N THR A 217 -4.96 2.44 9.53
CA THR A 217 -5.90 1.32 9.60
C THR A 217 -6.46 1.13 8.20
N HIS A 218 -6.41 -0.10 7.68
CA HIS A 218 -6.83 -0.41 6.31
C HIS A 218 -7.28 -1.88 6.17
N ASP A 219 -7.80 -2.49 7.22
CA ASP A 219 -8.19 -3.91 7.21
C ASP A 219 -9.53 -4.18 6.51
N GLN A 220 -10.45 -3.21 6.48
CA GLN A 220 -11.80 -3.40 5.93
C GLN A 220 -11.80 -3.62 4.41
N GLY A 221 -10.94 -2.88 3.71
CA GLY A 221 -10.81 -2.96 2.26
C GLY A 221 -9.85 -4.03 1.77
N TRP A 222 -9.26 -4.83 2.67
CA TRP A 222 -8.11 -5.66 2.33
C TRP A 222 -8.46 -6.76 1.33
N VAL A 223 -7.71 -6.75 0.23
CA VAL A 223 -7.65 -7.84 -0.74
C VAL A 223 -6.22 -8.37 -0.77
N ASP A 224 -6.11 -9.66 -0.50
CA ASP A 224 -4.89 -10.43 -0.69
C ASP A 224 -4.65 -10.61 -2.19
N LEU A 225 -3.48 -10.17 -2.68
CA LEU A 225 -3.06 -10.22 -4.08
C LEU A 225 -1.64 -10.81 -4.19
N ALA A 226 -1.29 -11.69 -3.25
CA ALA A 226 0.05 -12.25 -3.14
C ALA A 226 0.50 -12.88 -4.48
N GLY A 227 1.61 -12.39 -5.04
CA GLY A 227 2.21 -12.92 -6.25
C GLY A 227 1.47 -12.65 -7.56
N VAL A 228 0.47 -11.76 -7.56
CA VAL A 228 -0.23 -11.38 -8.80
C VAL A 228 0.65 -10.51 -9.69
N LEU A 229 1.49 -9.65 -9.09
CA LEU A 229 2.43 -8.79 -9.80
C LEU A 229 3.82 -8.84 -9.14
N ASP A 230 4.86 -8.86 -9.96
CA ASP A 230 6.26 -8.88 -9.53
C ASP A 230 6.86 -7.47 -9.35
N ALA A 231 8.09 -7.41 -8.85
CA ALA A 231 8.81 -6.18 -8.59
C ALA A 231 9.00 -5.28 -9.83
N PRO A 232 9.47 -5.78 -10.98
CA PRO A 232 9.52 -5.01 -12.22
C PRO A 232 8.17 -4.39 -12.61
N GLN A 233 7.09 -5.19 -12.59
CA GLN A 233 5.75 -4.73 -12.93
C GLN A 233 5.28 -3.63 -11.98
N LEU A 234 5.38 -3.84 -10.66
CA LEU A 234 4.99 -2.85 -9.65
C LEU A 234 5.78 -1.55 -9.76
N ARG A 235 7.09 -1.63 -10.03
CA ARG A 235 7.93 -0.43 -10.24
C ARG A 235 7.52 0.33 -11.49
N ALA A 236 7.17 -0.37 -12.57
CA ALA A 236 6.71 0.27 -13.79
C ALA A 236 5.41 1.06 -13.59
N LEU A 237 4.56 0.64 -12.65
CA LEU A 237 3.28 1.27 -12.30
C LEU A 237 3.43 2.50 -11.36
N CYS A 238 4.58 2.68 -10.72
CA CYS A 238 4.85 3.85 -9.88
C CYS A 238 4.96 5.12 -10.75
N VAL A 239 4.55 6.29 -10.24
CA VAL A 239 4.75 7.58 -10.94
C VAL A 239 6.25 7.87 -11.17
N LYS A 240 7.11 7.44 -10.23
CA LYS A 240 8.57 7.51 -10.33
C LYS A 240 9.19 6.12 -10.23
N ASN A 241 9.38 5.46 -11.36
CA ASN A 241 9.73 4.03 -11.47
C ASN A 241 11.06 3.65 -10.79
N TYR A 242 12.01 4.59 -10.71
CA TYR A 242 13.34 4.38 -10.12
C TYR A 242 13.45 4.76 -8.64
N SER A 243 12.35 5.24 -8.03
CA SER A 243 12.37 5.66 -6.62
C SER A 243 12.72 4.50 -5.69
N GLN A 244 13.58 4.78 -4.70
CA GLN A 244 13.93 3.84 -3.63
C GLN A 244 13.15 4.11 -2.33
N ASN A 245 12.17 5.03 -2.38
CA ASN A 245 11.38 5.39 -1.20
C ASN A 245 10.54 4.20 -0.72
N SER A 246 10.28 4.14 0.59
CA SER A 246 9.38 3.13 1.16
C SER A 246 7.91 3.42 0.85
N ILE A 247 7.56 4.68 0.61
CA ILE A 247 6.21 5.13 0.20
C ILE A 247 6.34 5.75 -1.19
N ARG A 248 5.72 5.15 -2.19
CA ARG A 248 5.81 5.58 -3.60
C ARG A 248 4.43 5.84 -4.16
N GLU A 249 4.28 6.94 -4.87
CA GLU A 249 3.03 7.23 -5.57
C GLU A 249 2.86 6.26 -6.75
N LEU A 250 1.67 5.68 -6.85
CA LEU A 250 1.28 4.65 -7.80
C LEU A 250 0.18 5.18 -8.71
N ARG A 251 0.23 4.84 -10.00
CA ARG A 251 -0.87 5.13 -10.93
C ARG A 251 -1.96 4.07 -10.70
N TRP A 252 -3.01 4.44 -9.98
CA TRP A 252 -4.05 3.51 -9.53
C TRP A 252 -4.74 2.77 -10.68
N ASP A 253 -5.11 3.49 -11.73
CA ASP A 253 -5.85 2.90 -12.86
C ASP A 253 -5.00 1.90 -13.64
N ASP A 254 -3.71 2.19 -13.84
CA ASP A 254 -2.75 1.26 -14.44
C ASP A 254 -2.57 0.01 -13.58
N PHE A 255 -2.48 0.18 -12.25
CA PHE A 255 -2.38 -0.94 -11.32
C PHE A 255 -3.63 -1.82 -11.36
N ARG A 256 -4.82 -1.20 -11.36
CA ARG A 256 -6.09 -1.92 -11.47
C ARG A 256 -6.15 -2.74 -12.76
N ALA A 257 -5.80 -2.13 -13.89
CA ALA A 257 -5.76 -2.82 -15.18
C ALA A 257 -4.76 -3.99 -15.19
N ALA A 258 -3.58 -3.81 -14.60
CA ALA A 258 -2.57 -4.86 -14.49
C ALA A 258 -3.04 -6.04 -13.63
N VAL A 259 -3.69 -5.77 -12.49
CA VAL A 259 -4.24 -6.80 -11.60
C VAL A 259 -5.41 -7.54 -12.28
N GLU A 260 -6.32 -6.82 -12.94
CA GLU A 260 -7.44 -7.43 -13.67
C GLU A 260 -6.98 -8.33 -14.83
N ALA A 261 -5.89 -7.95 -15.51
CA ALA A 261 -5.30 -8.76 -16.56
C ALA A 261 -4.61 -10.02 -16.02
N ALA A 262 -3.94 -9.92 -14.86
CA ALA A 262 -3.22 -11.03 -14.24
C ALA A 262 -4.13 -11.97 -13.43
N SER A 263 -5.26 -11.47 -12.91
CA SER A 263 -6.20 -12.22 -12.08
C SER A 263 -7.66 -11.92 -12.47
N PRO A 264 -8.29 -12.78 -13.29
CA PRO A 264 -9.69 -12.62 -13.68
C PRO A 264 -10.64 -12.72 -12.48
N GLY A 265 -11.73 -11.95 -12.48
CA GLY A 265 -12.77 -12.02 -11.42
C GLY A 265 -12.95 -10.74 -10.60
N GLN A 266 -12.57 -9.58 -11.13
CA GLN A 266 -12.72 -8.26 -10.48
C GLN A 266 -12.13 -8.21 -9.05
N PRO A 267 -10.82 -8.48 -8.91
CA PRO A 267 -10.21 -8.67 -7.60
C PRO A 267 -10.23 -7.43 -6.70
N LEU A 268 -10.38 -6.23 -7.26
CA LEU A 268 -10.36 -4.97 -6.50
C LEU A 268 -11.76 -4.47 -6.10
N THR A 269 -12.83 -5.23 -6.36
CA THR A 269 -14.22 -4.87 -6.02
C THR A 269 -14.39 -4.48 -4.56
N ILE A 270 -13.73 -5.18 -3.63
CA ILE A 270 -13.78 -4.88 -2.20
C ILE A 270 -13.07 -3.56 -1.89
N VAL A 271 -11.91 -3.31 -2.51
CA VAL A 271 -11.18 -2.05 -2.36
C VAL A 271 -12.03 -0.87 -2.86
N GLU A 272 -12.71 -1.04 -3.99
CA GLU A 272 -13.59 -0.02 -4.57
C GLU A 272 -14.85 0.22 -3.73
N ALA A 273 -15.51 -0.85 -3.27
CA ALA A 273 -16.70 -0.76 -2.43
C ALA A 273 -16.39 -0.04 -1.12
N THR A 274 -15.28 -0.41 -0.47
CA THR A 274 -14.81 0.22 0.78
C THR A 274 -14.47 1.69 0.55
N SER A 275 -13.85 2.03 -0.59
CA SER A 275 -13.51 3.41 -0.92
C SER A 275 -14.75 4.28 -1.14
N ARG A 276 -15.78 3.76 -1.82
CA ARG A 276 -17.07 4.44 -1.97
C ARG A 276 -17.75 4.67 -0.62
N GLN A 277 -17.68 3.68 0.28
CA GLN A 277 -18.25 3.78 1.62
C GLN A 277 -17.56 4.85 2.47
N LEU A 278 -16.23 4.94 2.43
CA LEU A 278 -15.48 5.99 3.16
C LEU A 278 -15.75 7.39 2.62
N SER A 279 -16.11 7.50 1.33
CA SER A 279 -16.43 8.78 0.67
C SER A 279 -17.89 9.22 0.89
N GLY A 280 -18.80 8.27 1.18
CA GLY A 280 -20.22 8.53 1.42
C GLY A 280 -20.54 8.51 2.90
N GLY A 281 -20.79 9.67 3.51
CA GLY A 281 -21.21 9.77 4.91
C GLY A 281 -22.60 9.14 5.13
N GLY A 282 -22.64 7.85 5.44
CA GLY A 282 -23.87 7.12 5.78
C GLY A 282 -23.59 5.64 6.06
N HIS A 283 -24.22 5.09 7.11
CA HIS A 283 -24.11 3.67 7.44
C HIS A 283 -24.64 2.76 6.32
N SER A 284 -23.94 1.66 6.00
CA SER A 284 -24.42 0.26 6.09
C SER A 284 -23.69 -0.73 5.16
N THR A 285 -23.63 -1.99 5.62
CA THR A 285 -22.99 -3.21 5.07
C THR A 285 -21.46 -3.21 4.99
N ARG A 286 -20.83 -4.03 5.86
CA ARG A 286 -19.38 -4.32 5.83
C ARG A 286 -19.09 -5.31 4.70
N PRO A 287 -18.28 -4.96 3.69
CA PRO A 287 -17.82 -5.94 2.72
C PRO A 287 -17.01 -7.03 3.45
N VAL A 288 -17.32 -8.30 3.17
CA VAL A 288 -16.60 -9.43 3.73
C VAL A 288 -15.25 -9.53 3.02
N ARG A 289 -14.17 -9.61 3.78
CA ARG A 289 -12.79 -9.77 3.30
C ARG A 289 -12.71 -10.91 2.28
N VAL A 290 -12.40 -10.60 1.02
CA VAL A 290 -12.19 -11.59 -0.05
C VAL A 290 -10.69 -11.70 -0.31
N ARG A 291 -10.14 -12.91 -0.18
CA ARG A 291 -8.75 -13.20 -0.55
C ARG A 291 -8.70 -13.59 -2.04
N LEU A 292 -8.06 -12.79 -2.90
CA LEU A 292 -8.04 -12.99 -4.36
C LEU A 292 -6.62 -13.21 -4.87
N GLY A 293 -6.26 -14.48 -4.96
CA GLY A 293 -4.89 -14.96 -5.22
C GLY A 293 -4.72 -16.37 -4.65
N GLN A 294 -5.56 -16.68 -3.65
CA GLN A 294 -5.80 -18.02 -3.15
C GLN A 294 -6.20 -19.04 -4.24
N PRO A 295 -7.04 -18.81 -5.26
CA PRO A 295 -7.59 -19.92 -6.06
C PRO A 295 -6.55 -20.82 -6.70
N ALA A 296 -5.49 -20.28 -7.34
CA ALA A 296 -4.45 -21.08 -7.98
C ALA A 296 -3.50 -21.74 -6.97
N PHE A 297 -3.05 -20.98 -5.96
CA PHE A 297 -2.17 -21.49 -4.90
C PHE A 297 -2.90 -22.53 -4.02
N ARG A 298 -4.12 -22.24 -3.63
CA ARG A 298 -5.04 -23.16 -2.96
C ARG A 298 -5.33 -24.37 -3.82
N ALA A 299 -5.55 -24.21 -5.13
CA ALA A 299 -5.74 -25.36 -6.02
C ALA A 299 -4.48 -26.22 -6.11
N GLU A 300 -3.28 -25.63 -6.06
CA GLU A 300 -2.01 -26.37 -5.95
C GLU A 300 -1.92 -27.11 -4.60
N LEU A 301 -2.19 -26.44 -3.48
CA LEU A 301 -2.19 -27.09 -2.17
C LEU A 301 -3.26 -28.18 -2.04
N ILE A 302 -4.44 -28.00 -2.64
CA ILE A 302 -5.49 -29.03 -2.70
C ILE A 302 -5.03 -30.20 -3.58
N ARG A 303 -4.36 -29.94 -4.72
CA ARG A 303 -3.78 -31.02 -5.54
C ARG A 303 -2.70 -31.81 -4.79
N ARG A 304 -1.90 -31.12 -3.97
CA ARG A 304 -0.79 -31.72 -3.22
C ARG A 304 -1.23 -32.47 -1.97
N TYR A 305 -2.11 -31.89 -1.16
CA TYR A 305 -2.48 -32.41 0.16
C TYR A 305 -3.91 -32.98 0.21
N GLY A 306 -4.69 -32.83 -0.85
CA GLY A 306 -6.13 -33.10 -0.82
C GLY A 306 -6.88 -32.09 0.04
N LEU A 307 -8.14 -32.39 0.35
CA LEU A 307 -8.96 -31.61 1.28
C LEU A 307 -8.61 -31.95 2.74
N ASN A 308 -7.34 -31.79 3.09
CA ASN A 308 -6.81 -32.09 4.42
C ASN A 308 -6.25 -30.83 5.07
N CYS A 309 -6.77 -30.51 6.26
CA CYS A 309 -6.12 -29.56 7.14
C CYS A 309 -4.85 -30.19 7.70
N ALA A 310 -3.71 -29.50 7.70
CA ALA A 310 -2.46 -30.01 8.24
C ALA A 310 -2.52 -30.38 9.74
N PHE A 311 -3.43 -29.78 10.51
CA PHE A 311 -3.58 -30.03 11.95
C PHE A 311 -4.64 -31.08 12.28
N THR A 312 -5.76 -31.09 11.53
CA THR A 312 -6.93 -31.92 11.86
C THR A 312 -7.22 -33.02 10.84
N GLY A 313 -6.51 -33.06 9.71
CA GLY A 313 -6.76 -34.02 8.64
C GLY A 313 -7.99 -33.68 7.80
N PRO A 314 -8.74 -34.69 7.30
CA PRO A 314 -9.85 -34.49 6.37
C PRO A 314 -10.82 -33.40 6.83
N SER A 315 -11.07 -32.42 5.96
CA SER A 315 -11.91 -31.26 6.26
C SER A 315 -12.69 -30.82 5.03
N PRO A 316 -13.93 -30.33 5.16
CA PRO A 316 -14.68 -29.80 4.01
C PRO A 316 -13.92 -28.65 3.35
N ALA A 317 -14.00 -28.55 2.03
CA ALA A 317 -13.29 -27.54 1.26
C ALA A 317 -13.59 -26.13 1.78
N GLU A 318 -14.85 -25.86 2.12
CA GLU A 318 -15.36 -24.58 2.62
C GLU A 318 -14.72 -24.14 3.94
N THR A 319 -14.17 -25.07 4.72
CA THR A 319 -13.52 -24.78 6.00
C THR A 319 -12.03 -24.50 5.86
N LEU A 320 -11.42 -24.96 4.76
CA LEU A 320 -9.99 -24.87 4.53
C LEU A 320 -9.61 -23.49 3.98
N GLU A 321 -8.42 -23.03 4.30
CA GLU A 321 -7.74 -21.86 3.75
C GLU A 321 -6.29 -22.24 3.45
N ALA A 322 -5.72 -21.69 2.37
CA ALA A 322 -4.29 -21.73 2.15
C ALA A 322 -3.61 -20.77 3.14
N CYS A 323 -2.81 -21.33 4.03
CA CYS A 323 -1.96 -20.66 5.01
C CYS A 323 -0.55 -20.59 4.44
N HIS A 324 0.00 -19.39 4.28
CA HIS A 324 1.40 -19.23 3.93
C HIS A 324 2.25 -19.53 5.17
N LEU A 325 3.36 -20.26 5.01
CA LEU A 325 4.26 -20.57 6.12
C LEU A 325 5.33 -19.50 6.34
N TYR A 326 5.41 -18.51 5.45
CA TYR A 326 6.31 -17.38 5.53
C TYR A 326 5.59 -16.12 5.06
N SER A 327 5.98 -14.97 5.64
CA SER A 327 5.78 -13.68 4.97
C SER A 327 6.65 -13.70 3.73
N TYR A 328 6.07 -13.41 2.57
CA TYR A 328 6.75 -13.43 1.27
C TYR A 328 8.08 -12.61 1.28
N ALA A 329 8.22 -11.72 2.26
CA ALA A 329 9.32 -10.78 2.45
C ALA A 329 10.72 -11.37 2.63
N ASP A 330 10.87 -12.66 2.92
CA ASP A 330 12.18 -13.24 3.21
C ASP A 330 12.78 -14.13 2.11
N VAL A 331 12.03 -14.53 1.07
CA VAL A 331 12.52 -15.60 0.16
C VAL A 331 12.56 -15.22 -1.32
N GLY A 332 11.87 -14.16 -1.75
CA GLY A 332 12.03 -13.53 -3.07
C GLY A 332 11.90 -14.44 -4.31
N VAL A 333 11.27 -15.61 -4.15
CA VAL A 333 10.90 -16.53 -5.23
C VAL A 333 9.56 -17.17 -4.87
N HIS A 334 8.61 -17.17 -5.80
CA HIS A 334 7.40 -17.99 -5.73
C HIS A 334 7.76 -19.47 -5.69
N ASP A 335 7.80 -20.04 -4.49
CA ASP A 335 7.89 -21.47 -4.36
C ASP A 335 6.49 -22.05 -4.15
N SER A 336 6.09 -22.91 -5.08
CA SER A 336 4.91 -23.78 -4.99
C SER A 336 4.80 -24.57 -3.67
N GLU A 337 5.88 -24.65 -2.89
CA GLU A 337 5.90 -25.29 -1.57
C GLU A 337 5.43 -24.39 -0.41
N GLY A 338 5.07 -23.13 -0.69
CA GLY A 338 4.99 -22.03 0.27
C GLY A 338 3.94 -22.04 1.39
N GLY A 339 3.13 -23.08 1.52
CA GLY A 339 2.01 -23.06 2.46
C GLY A 339 1.39 -24.40 2.77
N LEU A 340 0.47 -24.39 3.74
CA LEU A 340 -0.33 -25.52 4.20
C LEU A 340 -1.82 -25.20 4.04
N LEU A 341 -2.66 -26.23 3.97
CA LEU A 341 -4.10 -26.05 4.15
C LEU A 341 -4.43 -26.12 5.64
N LEU A 342 -5.05 -25.07 6.17
CA LEU A 342 -5.52 -25.01 7.55
C LEU A 342 -7.01 -24.67 7.58
N ARG A 343 -7.74 -25.16 8.59
CA ARG A 343 -9.07 -24.61 8.86
C ARG A 343 -8.96 -23.13 9.21
N ARG A 344 -9.95 -22.33 8.81
CA ARG A 344 -9.97 -20.87 9.06
C ARG A 344 -9.70 -20.47 10.51
N ASP A 345 -10.24 -21.21 11.48
CA ASP A 345 -10.02 -20.94 12.90
C ASP A 345 -8.56 -21.24 13.31
N LEU A 346 -8.02 -22.37 12.86
CA LEU A 346 -6.64 -22.78 13.14
C LEU A 346 -5.60 -21.92 12.43
N HIS A 347 -5.90 -21.47 11.21
CA HIS A 347 -5.10 -20.53 10.45
C HIS A 347 -4.92 -19.22 11.23
N ARG A 348 -6.00 -18.65 11.77
CA ARG A 348 -5.90 -17.45 12.62
C ARG A 348 -5.06 -17.68 13.87
N LEU A 349 -5.24 -18.82 14.55
CA LEU A 349 -4.45 -19.13 15.73
C LEU A 349 -2.95 -19.32 15.40
N PHE A 350 -2.65 -19.83 14.21
CA PHE A 350 -1.29 -19.95 13.71
C PHE A 350 -0.67 -18.59 13.38
N ASP A 351 -1.37 -17.72 12.66
CA ASP A 351 -0.93 -16.36 12.32
C ASP A 351 -0.61 -15.52 13.58
N HIS A 352 -1.38 -15.71 14.66
CA HIS A 352 -1.18 -15.04 15.95
C HIS A 352 -0.17 -15.74 16.88
N GLY A 353 0.53 -16.79 16.43
CA GLY A 353 1.51 -17.53 17.24
C GLY A 353 0.93 -18.36 18.39
N LEU A 354 -0.40 -18.43 18.50
CA LEU A 354 -1.11 -19.18 19.55
C LEU A 354 -1.04 -20.69 19.31
N ILE A 355 -0.90 -21.10 18.05
CA ILE A 355 -0.51 -22.44 17.64
C ILE A 355 0.76 -22.34 16.80
N ALA A 356 1.75 -23.17 17.10
CA ALA A 356 3.01 -23.28 16.36
C ALA A 356 3.32 -24.76 16.10
N ILE A 357 4.32 -25.03 15.28
CA ILE A 357 4.77 -26.39 14.94
C ILE A 357 6.28 -26.44 15.22
N ASP A 358 6.75 -27.48 15.91
CA ASP A 358 8.17 -27.64 16.18
C ASP A 358 8.94 -28.30 15.02
N SER A 359 10.26 -28.43 15.17
CA SER A 359 11.14 -29.05 14.18
C SER A 359 10.90 -30.55 13.96
N THR A 360 10.06 -31.18 14.78
CA THR A 360 9.69 -32.60 14.72
C THR A 360 8.28 -32.84 14.17
N ASP A 361 7.68 -31.79 13.58
CA ASP A 361 6.32 -31.77 13.04
C ASP A 361 5.23 -31.92 14.13
N ILE A 362 5.52 -31.54 15.39
CA ILE A 362 4.57 -31.60 16.51
C ILE A 362 3.91 -30.24 16.74
N ILE A 363 2.60 -30.25 16.94
CA ILE A 363 1.77 -29.06 17.17
C ILE A 363 1.92 -28.60 18.62
N ASN A 364 2.33 -27.34 18.80
CA ASN A 364 2.35 -26.67 20.09
C ASN A 364 1.26 -25.61 20.20
N VAL A 365 0.38 -25.75 21.18
CA VAL A 365 -0.69 -24.79 21.49
C VAL A 365 -0.29 -24.05 22.77
N THR A 366 -0.48 -22.74 22.86
CA THR A 366 -0.20 -21.96 24.09
C THR A 366 -1.17 -22.30 25.21
N ASP A 367 -0.77 -22.10 26.48
CA ASP A 367 -1.62 -22.40 27.64
C ASP A 367 -2.95 -21.65 27.62
N GLU A 368 -2.96 -20.42 27.11
CA GLU A 368 -4.16 -19.61 26.95
C GLU A 368 -5.21 -20.31 26.08
N ILE A 369 -4.78 -21.04 25.05
CA ILE A 369 -5.67 -21.74 24.13
C ILE A 369 -5.91 -23.19 24.56
N ARG A 370 -4.96 -23.83 25.26
CA ARG A 370 -5.11 -25.21 25.76
C ARG A 370 -6.34 -25.41 26.64
N LYS A 371 -6.80 -24.38 27.34
CA LYS A 371 -8.01 -24.43 28.18
C LYS A 371 -9.29 -24.74 27.39
N TYR A 372 -9.29 -24.53 26.08
CA TYR A 372 -10.43 -24.85 25.21
C TYR A 372 -10.26 -26.27 24.65
N PRO A 373 -11.13 -27.24 25.00
CA PRO A 373 -10.90 -28.67 24.72
C PRO A 373 -10.62 -29.00 23.25
N LEU A 374 -11.30 -28.34 22.31
CA LEU A 374 -11.13 -28.56 20.87
C LEU A 374 -9.72 -28.22 20.37
N TYR A 375 -9.11 -27.17 20.93
CA TYR A 375 -7.78 -26.72 20.53
C TYR A 375 -6.70 -27.37 21.40
N GLY A 376 -6.95 -27.55 22.70
CA GLY A 376 -6.06 -28.25 23.61
C GLY A 376 -5.76 -29.69 23.17
N ALA A 377 -6.73 -30.38 22.58
CA ALA A 377 -6.54 -31.72 22.03
C ALA A 377 -5.56 -31.80 20.85
N LEU A 378 -5.21 -30.66 20.22
CA LEU A 378 -4.21 -30.59 19.16
C LEU A 378 -2.79 -30.53 19.72
N HIS A 379 -2.61 -30.10 20.98
CA HIS A 379 -1.30 -29.99 21.57
C HIS A 379 -0.60 -31.35 21.66
N GLY A 380 0.65 -31.42 21.22
CA GLY A 380 1.45 -32.66 21.23
C GLY A 380 1.09 -33.64 20.12
N ARG A 381 0.12 -33.32 19.25
CA ARG A 381 -0.16 -34.14 18.06
C ARG A 381 0.82 -33.85 16.94
N LYS A 382 1.13 -34.87 16.15
CA LYS A 382 1.88 -34.72 14.91
C LYS A 382 0.99 -34.19 13.80
N LEU A 383 1.55 -33.42 12.87
CA LEU A 383 0.85 -33.01 11.65
C LEU A 383 0.31 -34.22 10.88
N THR A 384 -0.81 -34.01 10.19
CA THR A 384 -1.45 -35.05 9.36
C THR A 384 -0.86 -35.14 7.96
N ILE A 385 0.08 -34.25 7.63
CA ILE A 385 0.76 -34.18 6.34
C ILE A 385 2.27 -34.31 6.55
N SER A 386 2.98 -34.71 5.50
CA SER A 386 4.44 -34.65 5.47
C SER A 386 4.89 -33.29 4.93
N MET A 387 5.67 -32.56 5.73
CA MET A 387 6.27 -31.30 5.30
C MET A 387 7.53 -31.53 4.48
N SER A 388 7.76 -30.67 3.47
CA SER A 388 9.04 -30.61 2.76
C SER A 388 10.13 -30.02 3.67
N LYS A 389 11.39 -30.16 3.27
CA LYS A 389 12.51 -29.53 3.98
C LYS A 389 12.34 -28.02 4.07
N LYS A 390 11.90 -27.38 2.98
CA LYS A 390 11.69 -25.93 2.92
C LYS A 390 10.57 -25.46 3.83
N GLN A 391 9.49 -26.24 3.93
CA GLN A 391 8.38 -25.98 4.85
C GLN A 391 8.81 -26.05 6.32
N ARG A 392 9.67 -27.01 6.66
CA ARG A 392 10.26 -27.09 8.00
C ARG A 392 11.12 -25.89 8.33
N ASP A 393 11.89 -25.39 7.36
CA ASP A 393 12.71 -24.19 7.56
C ASP A 393 11.83 -22.96 7.90
N TRP A 394 10.70 -22.79 7.22
CA TRP A 394 9.76 -21.68 7.50
C TRP A 394 8.99 -21.84 8.81
N VAL A 395 8.50 -23.04 9.08
CA VAL A 395 7.88 -23.37 10.36
C VAL A 395 8.85 -23.12 11.51
N LYS A 396 10.14 -23.42 11.31
CA LYS A 396 11.17 -23.10 12.29
C LYS A 396 11.30 -21.59 12.51
N MET A 397 11.24 -20.76 11.46
CA MET A 397 11.25 -19.31 11.61
C MET A 397 10.06 -18.80 12.42
N HIS A 398 8.85 -19.31 12.13
CA HIS A 398 7.64 -19.02 12.91
C HIS A 398 7.79 -19.48 14.37
N TRP A 399 8.34 -20.67 14.59
CA TRP A 399 8.63 -21.17 15.94
C TRP A 399 9.61 -20.25 16.66
N ASP A 400 10.70 -19.85 16.03
CA ASP A 400 11.70 -18.99 16.63
C ASP A 400 11.10 -17.61 16.96
N GLU A 401 10.21 -17.07 16.13
CA GLU A 401 9.53 -15.79 16.36
C GLU A 401 8.63 -15.82 17.61
N TRP A 402 7.87 -16.90 17.79
CA TRP A 402 6.83 -16.96 18.83
C TRP A 402 7.23 -17.73 20.09
N ARG A 403 8.22 -18.63 20.00
CA ARG A 403 8.59 -19.59 21.07
C ARG A 403 10.04 -19.48 21.54
N SER A 404 10.87 -18.63 20.95
CA SER A 404 12.19 -18.32 21.53
C SER A 404 12.00 -17.52 22.83
N GLU A 405 12.69 -17.94 23.88
CA GLU A 405 12.59 -17.36 25.22
C GLU A 405 12.74 -15.85 25.23
N SER A 406 11.64 -15.16 25.58
CA SER A 406 11.74 -13.95 26.39
C SER A 406 12.40 -14.35 27.71
N ALA A 407 13.70 -14.12 27.82
CA ALA A 407 14.37 -14.11 29.11
C ALA A 407 13.65 -13.09 30.01
N GLY A 408 12.93 -13.60 31.01
CA GLY A 408 12.48 -12.83 32.17
C GLY A 408 11.03 -12.35 32.09
N SER A 409 10.09 -13.24 32.46
CA SER A 409 9.06 -12.81 33.41
C SER A 409 9.70 -12.75 34.80
N PRO A 410 9.23 -11.88 35.70
CA PRO A 410 8.29 -12.44 36.65
C PRO A 410 7.09 -11.53 36.91
N ALA A 411 5.92 -12.17 36.86
CA ALA A 411 4.84 -12.11 37.85
C ALA A 411 4.63 -10.77 38.60
N ARG A 412 3.50 -10.13 38.31
CA ARG A 412 2.40 -9.95 39.27
C ARG A 412 1.11 -9.59 38.56
#